data_AF-A0A151BR41-F1
#
_entry.id   AF-A0A151BR41-F1
#
_cell.length_a   1.000
_cell.length_b   1.000
_cell.length_c   1.000
_cell.angle_alpha   90.00
_cell.angle_beta   90.00
_cell.angle_gamma   90.00
#
_symmetry.space_group_name_H-M   'P 1'
#
loop_
_entity.id
_entity.type
_entity.pdbx_description
1 polymer ?
#
loop_
_entity_poly.entity_id
_entity_poly.type
_entity_poly.pdbx_seq_one_letter_code
_entity_poly.pdbx_strand_id
1 'polypeptide(L)'
;MFSEIESKIKAAKNGLRSIGYVVKEVSAREFYNFMTGEIFSEDTTTLDDVLGNEYLMIHEVAEINELKKMGRTINKRVIVDSPKTVIYDAHLTALEKELEYALHKKDYAWVKIRLRQHKESVLEDDPNLPEEMRPRAEAIFEKFLKAVQQRTRKRLYERPKS
;
A
#
# COMPACT_ATOMS: atom_id res chain seq x y z
N MET A 1 -1.56 -18.86 -13.55
CA MET A 1 -1.05 -17.48 -13.42
C MET A 1 -2.19 -16.45 -13.49
N PHE A 2 -2.75 -16.09 -14.65
CA PHE A 2 -3.78 -15.03 -14.69
C PHE A 2 -5.04 -15.33 -13.86
N SER A 3 -5.53 -16.58 -13.86
CA SER A 3 -6.65 -16.99 -13.00
C SER A 3 -6.38 -16.82 -11.50
N GLU A 4 -5.14 -17.05 -11.08
CA GLU A 4 -4.71 -16.83 -9.69
C GLU A 4 -4.69 -15.33 -9.36
N ILE A 5 -4.10 -14.53 -10.25
CA ILE A 5 -4.10 -13.06 -10.11
C ILE A 5 -5.53 -12.53 -10.02
N GLU A 6 -6.46 -13.00 -10.87
CA GLU A 6 -7.88 -12.61 -10.81
C GLU A 6 -8.51 -12.94 -9.46
N SER A 7 -8.26 -14.15 -8.95
CA SER A 7 -8.76 -14.59 -7.64
C SER A 7 -8.21 -13.70 -6.51
N LYS A 8 -6.92 -13.39 -6.55
CA LYS A 8 -6.24 -12.53 -5.56
C LYS A 8 -6.74 -11.09 -5.64
N ILE A 9 -6.92 -10.52 -6.83
CA ILE A 9 -7.54 -9.21 -7.04
C ILE A 9 -8.94 -9.19 -6.44
N LYS A 10 -9.75 -10.24 -6.69
CA LYS A 10 -11.11 -10.33 -6.13
C LYS A 10 -11.10 -10.33 -4.60
N ALA A 11 -10.16 -11.06 -3.98
CA ALA A 11 -9.98 -11.07 -2.53
C ALA A 11 -9.57 -9.68 -2.00
N ALA A 12 -8.58 -9.03 -2.63
CA ALA A 12 -8.13 -7.68 -2.26
C ALA A 12 -9.27 -6.65 -2.37
N LYS A 13 -10.05 -6.70 -3.46
CA LYS A 13 -11.24 -5.84 -3.63
C LYS A 13 -12.27 -6.01 -2.52
N ASN A 14 -12.46 -7.24 -2.03
CA ASN A 14 -13.37 -7.50 -0.91
C ASN A 14 -12.80 -6.95 0.41
N GLY A 15 -11.50 -7.07 0.65
CA GLY A 15 -10.83 -6.49 1.82
C GLY A 15 -10.88 -4.96 1.81
N LEU A 16 -10.57 -4.33 0.69
CA LEU A 16 -10.72 -2.89 0.51
C LEU A 16 -12.16 -2.41 0.73
N ARG A 17 -13.15 -3.18 0.26
CA ARG A 17 -14.57 -2.86 0.52
C ARG A 17 -14.92 -2.93 2.00
N SER A 18 -14.28 -3.80 2.79
CA SER A 18 -14.56 -3.91 4.23
C SER A 18 -14.12 -2.69 5.05
N ILE A 19 -13.21 -1.89 4.49
CA ILE A 19 -12.81 -0.58 5.03
C ILE A 19 -13.46 0.60 4.30
N GLY A 20 -14.48 0.35 3.48
CA GLY A 20 -15.23 1.40 2.77
C GLY A 20 -14.54 1.94 1.52
N TYR A 21 -13.47 1.31 1.03
CA TYR A 21 -12.79 1.71 -0.19
C TYR A 21 -13.23 0.86 -1.38
N VAL A 22 -13.80 1.50 -2.41
CA VAL A 22 -14.30 0.83 -3.61
C VAL A 22 -13.29 0.94 -4.74
N VAL A 23 -12.81 -0.22 -5.18
CA VAL A 23 -11.96 -0.37 -6.35
C VAL A 23 -12.82 -0.58 -7.59
N LYS A 24 -12.51 0.17 -8.66
CA LYS A 24 -13.12 -0.03 -9.98
C LYS A 24 -12.58 -1.31 -10.63
N GLU A 25 -12.48 -1.35 -11.94
CA GLU A 25 -11.93 -2.50 -12.65
C GLU A 25 -10.41 -2.47 -12.63
N VAL A 26 -9.80 -3.57 -12.17
CA VAL A 26 -8.38 -3.89 -12.32
C VAL A 26 -8.32 -5.29 -12.90
N SER A 27 -7.84 -5.41 -14.13
CA SER A 27 -7.70 -6.71 -14.79
C SER A 27 -6.40 -7.39 -14.35
N ALA A 28 -6.36 -8.71 -14.45
CA ALA A 28 -5.13 -9.46 -14.15
C ALA A 28 -3.97 -9.13 -15.10
N ARG A 29 -4.27 -8.70 -16.34
CA ARG A 29 -3.25 -8.24 -17.28
C ARG A 29 -2.67 -6.88 -16.90
N GLU A 30 -3.50 -5.93 -16.48
CA GLU A 30 -3.03 -4.65 -15.94
C GLU A 30 -2.15 -4.88 -14.71
N PHE A 31 -2.62 -5.70 -13.77
CA PHE A 31 -1.87 -6.06 -12.56
C PHE A 31 -0.51 -6.69 -12.89
N TYR A 32 -0.50 -7.70 -13.76
CA TYR A 32 0.74 -8.34 -14.18
C TYR A 32 1.71 -7.36 -14.86
N ASN A 33 1.20 -6.49 -15.75
CA ASN A 33 2.02 -5.50 -16.42
C ASN A 33 2.60 -4.48 -15.44
N PHE A 34 1.82 -4.06 -14.43
CA PHE A 34 2.28 -3.15 -13.39
C PHE A 34 3.40 -3.78 -12.58
N MET A 35 3.19 -5.00 -12.06
CA MET A 35 4.16 -5.71 -11.21
C MET A 35 5.44 -6.14 -11.94
N THR A 36 5.40 -6.29 -13.27
CA THR A 36 6.55 -6.70 -14.09
C THR A 36 7.05 -5.59 -14.99
N GLY A 37 6.64 -4.36 -14.69
CA GLY A 37 7.00 -3.16 -15.43
C GLY A 37 8.36 -2.60 -15.04
N GLU A 38 8.82 -1.66 -15.84
CA GLU A 38 9.96 -0.81 -15.54
C GLU A 38 9.62 0.14 -14.38
N ILE A 39 10.53 0.22 -13.42
CA ILE A 39 10.46 1.11 -12.27
C ILE A 39 11.72 1.98 -12.21
N PHE A 40 11.62 3.13 -11.54
CA PHE A 40 12.77 4.03 -11.32
C PHE A 40 13.45 3.82 -9.96
N SER A 41 12.91 2.94 -9.12
CA SER A 41 13.44 2.58 -7.80
C SER A 41 14.19 1.25 -7.87
N GLU A 42 14.93 0.93 -6.81
CA GLU A 42 15.61 -0.36 -6.63
C GLU A 42 14.72 -1.38 -5.90
N ASP A 43 13.38 -1.23 -5.97
CA ASP A 43 12.46 -2.16 -5.32
C ASP A 43 12.66 -3.57 -5.88
N THR A 44 12.74 -4.54 -4.98
CA THR A 44 12.98 -5.96 -5.28
C THR A 44 11.74 -6.82 -5.04
N THR A 45 10.62 -6.22 -4.62
CA THR A 45 9.36 -6.92 -4.37
C THR A 45 8.86 -7.61 -5.64
N THR A 46 8.71 -8.93 -5.58
CA THR A 46 8.32 -9.73 -6.74
C THR A 46 6.81 -9.92 -6.82
N LEU A 47 6.31 -10.34 -7.99
CA LEU A 47 4.91 -10.75 -8.15
C LEU A 47 4.52 -11.86 -7.17
N ASP A 48 5.41 -12.82 -6.89
CA ASP A 48 5.13 -13.94 -6.00
C ASP A 48 5.04 -13.48 -4.53
N ASP A 49 5.88 -12.53 -4.12
CA ASP A 49 5.80 -11.89 -2.78
C ASP A 49 4.43 -11.24 -2.59
N VAL A 50 3.97 -10.50 -3.61
CA VAL A 50 2.68 -9.82 -3.59
C VAL A 50 1.53 -10.83 -3.57
N LEU A 51 1.51 -11.83 -4.46
CA LEU A 51 0.45 -12.84 -4.49
C LEU A 51 0.40 -13.67 -3.20
N GLY A 52 1.54 -13.84 -2.53
CA GLY A 52 1.69 -14.52 -1.24
C GLY A 52 1.19 -13.73 -0.03
N ASN A 53 1.02 -12.41 -0.14
CA ASN A 53 0.72 -11.53 0.99
C ASN A 53 -0.56 -10.72 0.78
N GLU A 54 -1.56 -10.92 1.67
CA GLU A 54 -2.86 -10.23 1.53
C GLU A 54 -2.75 -8.71 1.61
N TYR A 55 -1.80 -8.17 2.39
CA TYR A 55 -1.63 -6.72 2.55
C TYR A 55 -0.94 -6.10 1.33
N LEU A 56 0.08 -6.77 0.78
CA LEU A 56 0.69 -6.31 -0.46
C LEU A 56 -0.31 -6.35 -1.63
N MET A 57 -1.16 -7.39 -1.71
CA MET A 57 -2.27 -7.40 -2.68
C MET A 57 -3.23 -6.21 -2.52
N ILE A 58 -3.53 -5.81 -1.28
CA ILE A 58 -4.36 -4.63 -0.99
C ILE A 58 -3.68 -3.36 -1.48
N HIS A 59 -2.38 -3.22 -1.19
CA HIS A 59 -1.54 -2.10 -1.64
C HIS A 59 -1.58 -1.97 -3.17
N GLU A 60 -1.16 -3.01 -3.89
CA GLU A 60 -1.02 -2.94 -5.35
C GLU A 60 -2.35 -2.70 -6.06
N VAL A 61 -3.43 -3.34 -5.59
CA VAL A 61 -4.75 -3.12 -6.18
C VAL A 61 -5.26 -1.69 -5.92
N ALA A 62 -4.97 -1.11 -4.75
CA ALA A 62 -5.30 0.28 -4.48
C ALA A 62 -4.47 1.25 -5.32
N GLU A 63 -3.16 0.99 -5.48
CA GLU A 63 -2.25 1.83 -6.25
C GLU A 63 -2.66 1.90 -7.73
N ILE A 64 -2.90 0.74 -8.34
CA ILE A 64 -3.40 0.65 -9.72
C ILE A 64 -4.74 1.39 -9.88
N ASN A 65 -5.65 1.26 -8.91
CA ASN A 65 -6.94 1.94 -8.95
C ASN A 65 -6.81 3.47 -8.89
N GLU A 66 -5.90 4.00 -8.08
CA GLU A 66 -5.63 5.44 -8.00
C GLU A 66 -4.98 5.97 -9.28
N LEU A 67 -3.99 5.26 -9.83
CA LEU A 67 -3.39 5.62 -11.13
C LEU A 67 -4.45 5.71 -12.23
N LYS A 68 -5.40 4.77 -12.26
CA LYS A 68 -6.54 4.81 -13.20
C LYS A 68 -7.47 6.01 -12.95
N LYS A 69 -7.75 6.37 -11.69
CA LYS A 69 -8.53 7.58 -11.37
C LYS A 69 -7.83 8.86 -11.83
N MET A 70 -6.51 8.87 -11.81
CA MET A 70 -5.66 9.95 -12.31
C MET A 70 -5.45 9.93 -13.84
N GLY A 71 -6.22 9.09 -14.56
CA GLY A 71 -6.21 9.01 -16.02
C GLY A 71 -5.01 8.26 -16.61
N ARG A 72 -4.26 7.49 -15.81
CA ARG A 72 -3.12 6.71 -16.31
C ARG A 72 -3.56 5.39 -16.91
N THR A 73 -2.98 5.03 -18.05
CA THR A 73 -3.12 3.70 -18.64
C THR A 73 -2.10 2.76 -18.00
N ILE A 74 -2.58 1.63 -17.49
CA ILE A 74 -1.73 0.66 -16.78
C ILE A 74 -1.04 -0.25 -17.81
N ASN A 75 0.28 -0.10 -17.89
CA ASN A 75 1.15 -0.87 -18.77
C ASN A 75 2.52 -1.06 -18.08
N LYS A 76 3.46 -1.73 -18.76
CA LYS A 76 4.79 -2.02 -18.22
C LYS A 76 5.69 -0.80 -18.01
N ARG A 77 5.28 0.40 -18.42
CA ARG A 77 6.08 1.63 -18.30
C ARG A 77 5.36 2.72 -17.53
N VAL A 78 4.17 2.44 -16.97
CA VAL A 78 3.34 3.46 -16.32
C VAL A 78 4.08 4.19 -15.20
N ILE A 79 4.97 3.52 -14.48
CA ILE A 79 5.77 4.11 -13.39
C ILE A 79 6.82 5.08 -13.92
N VAL A 80 7.60 4.69 -14.94
CA VAL A 80 8.67 5.52 -15.50
C VAL A 80 8.18 6.62 -16.43
N ASP A 81 7.05 6.41 -17.10
CA ASP A 81 6.48 7.38 -18.06
C ASP A 81 5.54 8.39 -17.37
N SER A 82 5.21 8.22 -16.09
CA SER A 82 4.39 9.17 -15.32
C SER A 82 5.24 10.14 -14.50
N PRO A 83 4.73 11.35 -14.20
CA PRO A 83 5.37 12.23 -13.23
C PRO A 83 5.52 11.54 -11.88
N LYS A 84 6.68 11.68 -11.23
CA LYS A 84 6.93 11.11 -9.91
C LYS A 84 5.85 11.48 -8.91
N THR A 85 5.39 12.73 -8.89
CA THR A 85 4.29 13.18 -8.03
C THR A 85 3.03 12.35 -8.17
N VAL A 86 2.66 11.93 -9.40
CA VAL A 86 1.51 11.06 -9.66
C VAL A 86 1.74 9.66 -9.10
N ILE A 87 2.93 9.10 -9.28
CA ILE A 87 3.29 7.78 -8.76
C ILE A 87 3.26 7.78 -7.22
N TYR A 88 3.92 8.75 -6.58
CA TYR A 88 3.92 8.87 -5.13
C TYR A 88 2.53 9.19 -4.56
N ASP A 89 1.69 9.94 -5.28
CA ASP A 89 0.31 10.21 -4.84
C ASP A 89 -0.51 8.91 -4.79
N ALA A 90 -0.43 8.09 -5.84
CA ALA A 90 -1.06 6.78 -5.87
C ALA A 90 -0.48 5.84 -4.80
N HIS A 91 0.85 5.76 -4.68
CA HIS A 91 1.55 4.91 -3.73
C HIS A 91 1.21 5.25 -2.27
N LEU A 92 1.26 6.52 -1.89
CA LEU A 92 0.94 6.95 -0.52
C LEU A 92 -0.54 6.71 -0.20
N THR A 93 -1.43 6.85 -1.19
CA THR A 93 -2.85 6.47 -1.02
C THR A 93 -2.99 4.98 -0.77
N ALA A 94 -2.29 4.15 -1.55
CA ALA A 94 -2.30 2.70 -1.42
C ALA A 94 -1.76 2.24 -0.05
N LEU A 95 -0.63 2.80 0.38
CA LEU A 95 -0.05 2.55 1.70
C LEU A 95 -1.03 2.88 2.83
N GLU A 96 -1.74 4.01 2.73
CA GLU A 96 -2.75 4.36 3.71
C GLU A 96 -3.89 3.33 3.76
N LYS A 97 -4.36 2.82 2.61
CA LYS A 97 -5.40 1.78 2.57
C LYS A 97 -4.91 0.44 3.09
N GLU A 98 -3.67 0.07 2.79
CA GLU A 98 -3.01 -1.12 3.34
C GLU A 98 -3.01 -1.09 4.87
N LEU A 99 -2.55 0.02 5.46
CA LEU A 99 -2.46 0.20 6.91
C LEU A 99 -3.85 0.29 7.56
N GLU A 100 -4.83 0.94 6.92
CA GLU A 100 -6.24 0.94 7.36
C GLU A 100 -6.83 -0.47 7.41
N TYR A 101 -6.58 -1.27 6.37
CA TYR A 101 -7.02 -2.66 6.30
C TYR A 101 -6.34 -3.53 7.36
N ALA A 102 -5.04 -3.39 7.57
CA ALA A 102 -4.30 -4.10 8.62
C ALA A 102 -4.82 -3.73 10.02
N LEU A 103 -5.11 -2.45 10.29
CA LEU A 103 -5.74 -2.02 11.54
C LEU A 103 -7.15 -2.61 11.71
N HIS A 104 -7.95 -2.62 10.63
CA HIS A 104 -9.28 -3.24 10.64
C HIS A 104 -9.21 -4.74 10.98
N LYS A 105 -8.21 -5.45 10.45
CA LYS A 105 -7.88 -6.85 10.76
C LYS A 105 -7.23 -7.03 12.13
N LYS A 106 -6.91 -5.94 12.83
CA LYS A 106 -6.19 -5.92 14.12
C LYS A 106 -4.78 -6.53 14.03
N ASP A 107 -4.18 -6.52 12.86
CA ASP A 107 -2.81 -6.99 12.64
C ASP A 107 -1.80 -5.85 12.88
N TYR A 108 -1.59 -5.55 14.16
CA TYR A 108 -0.66 -4.50 14.57
C TYR A 108 0.81 -4.89 14.32
N ALA A 109 1.11 -6.17 14.12
CA ALA A 109 2.46 -6.62 13.79
C ALA A 109 2.81 -6.17 12.38
N TRP A 110 1.92 -6.40 11.42
CA TRP A 110 2.07 -5.90 10.05
C TRP A 110 2.20 -4.38 10.00
N VAL A 111 1.31 -3.64 10.68
CA VAL A 111 1.37 -2.16 10.72
C VAL A 111 2.73 -1.67 11.22
N LYS A 112 3.30 -2.29 12.25
CA LYS A 112 4.63 -1.90 12.78
C LYS A 112 5.74 -2.18 11.78
N ILE A 113 5.72 -3.36 11.14
CA ILE A 113 6.71 -3.74 10.13
C ILE A 113 6.66 -2.74 8.96
N ARG A 114 5.46 -2.48 8.45
CA ARG A 114 5.27 -1.59 7.30
C ARG A 114 5.63 -0.14 7.62
N LEU A 115 5.32 0.36 8.82
CA LEU A 115 5.76 1.70 9.24
C LEU A 115 7.27 1.82 9.35
N ARG A 116 7.96 0.79 9.86
CA ARG A 116 9.43 0.78 9.88
C ARG A 116 9.99 0.85 8.46
N GLN A 117 9.49 0.00 7.56
CA GLN A 117 9.90 0.01 6.15
C GLN A 117 9.64 1.37 5.48
N HIS A 118 8.47 1.98 5.71
CA HIS A 118 8.15 3.31 5.18
C HIS A 118 9.11 4.39 5.70
N LYS A 119 9.47 4.31 6.99
CA LYS A 119 10.44 5.24 7.58
C LYS A 119 11.81 5.11 6.93
N GLU A 120 12.34 3.89 6.87
CA GLU A 120 13.67 3.59 6.33
C GLU A 120 13.72 3.87 4.82
N SER A 121 12.82 3.26 4.05
CA SER A 121 12.90 3.24 2.59
C SER A 121 12.25 4.41 1.86
N VAL A 122 11.41 5.22 2.53
CA VAL A 122 10.72 6.37 1.90
C VAL A 122 11.10 7.69 2.54
N LEU A 123 11.04 7.79 3.87
CA LEU A 123 11.30 9.06 4.55
C LEU A 123 12.80 9.39 4.64
N GLU A 124 13.64 8.40 4.92
CA GLU A 124 15.07 8.60 5.17
C GLU A 124 15.88 8.48 3.88
N ASP A 125 15.67 7.42 3.09
CA ASP A 125 16.63 7.02 2.06
C ASP A 125 16.14 7.15 0.61
N ASP A 126 14.94 7.66 0.34
CA ASP A 126 14.39 7.70 -1.03
C ASP A 126 14.81 8.95 -1.83
N PRO A 127 15.70 8.83 -2.83
CA PRO A 127 16.11 9.97 -3.67
C PRO A 127 15.04 10.35 -4.71
N ASN A 128 14.01 9.52 -4.90
CA ASN A 128 12.98 9.73 -5.90
C ASN A 128 11.73 10.43 -5.34
N LEU A 129 11.58 10.51 -4.02
CA LEU A 129 10.46 11.18 -3.36
C LEU A 129 10.48 12.69 -3.69
N PRO A 130 9.44 13.23 -4.37
CA PRO A 130 9.34 14.67 -4.58
C PRO A 130 9.23 15.41 -3.25
N GLU A 131 9.93 16.54 -3.12
CA GLU A 131 9.97 17.32 -1.88
C GLU A 131 8.58 17.73 -1.39
N GLU A 132 7.68 18.08 -2.32
CA GLU A 132 6.30 18.45 -2.03
C GLU A 132 5.45 17.30 -1.46
N MET A 133 5.87 16.05 -1.65
CA MET A 133 5.15 14.86 -1.17
C MET A 133 5.60 14.42 0.23
N ARG A 134 6.76 14.87 0.69
CA ARG A 134 7.33 14.51 2.00
C ARG A 134 6.39 14.80 3.18
N PRO A 135 5.73 15.98 3.28
CA PRO A 135 4.81 16.25 4.40
C PRO A 135 3.66 15.24 4.47
N ARG A 136 3.18 14.75 3.32
CA ARG A 136 2.12 13.75 3.29
C ARG A 136 2.61 12.37 3.73
N ALA A 137 3.80 11.97 3.29
CA ALA A 137 4.42 10.72 3.70
C ALA A 137 4.64 10.67 5.22
N GLU A 138 5.08 11.79 5.82
CA GLU A 138 5.23 11.95 7.27
C GLU A 138 3.88 11.92 7.99
N ALA A 139 2.86 12.59 7.45
CA ALA A 139 1.52 12.60 8.04
C ALA A 139 0.91 11.20 8.14
N ILE A 140 1.12 10.35 7.12
CA ILE A 140 0.71 8.94 7.14
C ILE A 140 1.46 8.21 8.26
N PHE A 141 2.79 8.31 8.31
CA PHE A 141 3.60 7.67 9.34
C PHE A 141 3.10 8.03 10.76
N GLU A 142 2.90 9.32 11.03
CA GLU A 142 2.45 9.83 12.31
C GLU A 142 1.03 9.36 12.68
N LYS A 143 0.10 9.36 11.71
CA LYS A 143 -1.28 8.89 11.90
C LYS A 143 -1.30 7.46 12.44
N PHE A 144 -0.59 6.56 11.78
CA PHE A 144 -0.62 5.14 12.14
C PHE A 144 0.28 4.80 13.34
N LEU A 145 1.39 5.53 13.54
CA LEU A 145 2.20 5.40 14.75
C LEU A 145 1.36 5.69 16.00
N LYS A 146 0.59 6.79 15.99
CA LYS A 146 -0.33 7.15 17.08
C LYS A 146 -1.40 6.09 17.29
N ALA A 147 -1.98 5.54 16.23
CA ALA A 147 -3.00 4.50 16.31
C ALA A 147 -2.48 3.23 17.05
N VAL A 148 -1.27 2.79 16.72
CA VAL A 148 -0.64 1.63 17.36
C VAL A 148 -0.26 1.91 18.83
N GLN A 149 0.23 3.12 19.13
CA GLN A 149 0.59 3.52 20.49
C GLN A 149 -0.62 3.63 21.43
N GLN A 150 -1.72 4.25 20.97
CA GLN A 150 -2.96 4.38 21.75
C GLN A 150 -3.53 3.02 22.15
N ARG A 151 -3.44 2.02 21.26
CA ARG A 151 -3.89 0.66 21.58
C ARG A 151 -3.00 -0.04 22.59
N THR A 152 -1.69 0.19 22.53
CA THR A 152 -0.73 -0.35 23.50
C THR A 152 -1.02 0.20 24.90
N ARG A 153 -1.34 1.49 25.01
CA ARG A 153 -1.79 2.11 26.27
C ARG A 153 -3.11 1.50 26.78
N LYS A 154 -4.14 1.36 25.95
CA LYS A 154 -5.40 0.72 26.37
C LYS A 154 -5.22 -0.70 26.91
N ARG A 155 -4.36 -1.53 26.28
CA ARG A 155 -4.06 -2.88 26.78
C ARG A 155 -3.36 -2.90 28.15
N LEU A 156 -2.57 -1.88 28.49
CA LEU A 156 -1.92 -1.78 29.80
C LEU A 156 -2.92 -1.45 30.91
N TYR A 157 -3.99 -0.69 30.61
CA TYR A 157 -5.04 -0.34 31.58
C TYR A 157 -6.12 -1.43 31.73
N GLU A 158 -6.29 -2.32 30.74
CA GLU A 158 -7.25 -3.43 30.77
C GLU A 158 -6.70 -4.71 31.44
N ARG A 159 -5.44 -4.73 31.88
CA ARG A 159 -4.91 -5.86 32.66
C ARG A 159 -5.52 -5.83 34.07
N PRO A 160 -6.20 -6.90 34.54
CA PRO A 160 -6.58 -6.99 35.94
C PRO A 160 -5.32 -6.89 36.79
N LYS A 161 -5.37 -6.06 37.84
CA LYS A 161 -4.36 -6.15 38.90
C LYS A 161 -4.51 -7.54 39.52
N SER A 162 -3.50 -8.38 39.30
CA SER A 162 -3.34 -9.67 40.00
C SER A 162 -3.19 -9.44 41.49
#